data_AF-A0A8J6NA54-F1
#
_entry.id   AF-A0A8J6NA54-F1
#
_cell.length_a   1.000
_cell.length_b   1.000
_cell.length_c   1.000
_cell.angle_alpha   90.00
_cell.angle_beta   90.00
_cell.angle_gamma   90.00
#
_symmetry.space_group_name_H-M   'P 1'
#
loop_
_entity.id
_entity.type
_entity.pdbx_description
1 polymer ?
#
loop_
_entity_poly.entity_id
_entity_poly.type
_entity_poly.pdbx_seq_one_letter_code
_entity_poly.pdbx_strand_id
1 'polypeptide(L)'
;MFRRMLLLLMTVTVITGLTAPCFAAKIAPPLEPGKGFHLATVDDAAKMHKDGATVVACHSHTTDYMKGHPEGTLYITCMVPADHKRVDVPLDKVLFDVNALPANKNSDIIMYCASDT
;
A
#
# COMPACT_ATOMS: atom_id res chain seq x y z
N MET A 1 -11.17 48.47 10.98
CA MET A 1 -11.70 47.09 10.96
C MET A 1 -11.22 46.30 9.75
N PHE A 2 -11.25 46.88 8.54
CA PHE A 2 -10.81 46.24 7.29
C PHE A 2 -9.38 45.63 7.32
N ARG A 3 -8.40 46.35 7.89
CA ARG A 3 -7.01 45.88 7.99
C ARG A 3 -6.83 44.60 8.83
N ARG A 4 -7.66 44.42 9.86
CA ARG A 4 -7.65 43.20 10.70
C ARG A 4 -8.32 42.03 9.97
N MET A 5 -9.37 42.30 9.19
CA MET A 5 -10.07 41.31 8.38
C MET A 5 -9.20 40.78 7.23
N LEU A 6 -8.44 41.67 6.58
CA LEU A 6 -7.49 41.31 5.52
C LEU A 6 -6.35 40.41 6.04
N LEU A 7 -5.82 40.74 7.23
CA LEU A 7 -4.78 39.94 7.89
C LEU A 7 -5.27 38.53 8.22
N LEU A 8 -6.51 38.41 8.69
CA LEU A 8 -7.15 37.15 9.04
C LEU A 8 -7.41 36.28 7.80
N LEU A 9 -7.81 36.91 6.69
CA LEU A 9 -8.00 36.22 5.42
C LEU A 9 -6.67 35.69 4.87
N MET A 10 -5.60 36.49 4.96
CA MET A 10 -4.26 36.04 4.54
C MET A 10 -3.71 34.90 5.39
N THR A 11 -3.87 34.92 6.71
CA THR A 11 -3.44 33.79 7.55
C THR A 11 -4.23 32.52 7.24
N VAL A 12 -5.54 32.61 7.06
CA VAL A 12 -6.35 31.43 6.67
C VAL A 12 -5.88 30.87 5.34
N THR A 13 -5.63 31.72 4.33
CA THR A 13 -5.20 31.29 2.99
C THR A 13 -3.79 30.66 3.01
N VAL A 14 -2.88 31.19 3.82
CA VAL A 14 -1.53 30.64 3.98
C VAL A 14 -1.56 29.30 4.71
N ILE A 15 -2.36 29.17 5.78
CA ILE A 15 -2.50 27.91 6.52
C ILE A 15 -3.12 26.84 5.61
N THR A 16 -4.23 27.14 4.93
CA THR A 16 -4.91 26.16 4.06
C THR A 16 -4.05 25.78 2.85
N GLY A 17 -3.33 26.74 2.26
CA GLY A 17 -2.41 26.49 1.14
C GLY A 17 -1.21 25.63 1.53
N LEU A 18 -0.66 25.81 2.74
CA LEU A 18 0.48 25.04 3.23
C LEU A 18 0.10 23.64 3.74
N THR A 19 -1.16 23.39 4.08
CA THR A 19 -1.67 22.05 4.46
C THR A 19 -2.15 21.21 3.28
N ALA A 20 -2.29 21.81 2.09
CA ALA A 20 -2.75 21.12 0.90
C ALA A 20 -1.81 20.01 0.34
N PRO A 21 -0.47 20.06 0.45
CA PRO A 21 0.38 19.05 -0.19
C PRO A 21 0.46 17.70 0.56
N CYS A 22 -0.37 17.46 1.58
CA CYS A 22 -0.43 16.18 2.30
C CYS A 22 -1.27 15.10 1.61
N PHE A 23 -1.76 15.31 0.38
CA PHE A 23 -2.43 14.25 -0.36
C PHE A 23 -1.40 13.18 -0.76
N ALA A 24 -1.55 11.99 -0.19
CA ALA A 24 -0.81 10.81 -0.59
C ALA A 24 -0.91 10.65 -2.11
N ALA A 25 0.20 10.26 -2.75
CA ALA A 25 0.23 10.06 -4.19
C ALA A 25 -0.78 8.96 -4.57
N LYS A 26 -1.87 9.35 -5.25
CA LYS A 26 -2.82 8.42 -5.85
C LYS A 26 -2.15 7.76 -7.06
N ILE A 27 -1.53 6.61 -6.83
CA ILE A 27 -0.98 5.78 -7.90
C ILE A 27 -2.12 4.89 -8.40
N ALA A 28 -2.55 5.08 -9.64
CA ALA A 28 -3.51 4.19 -10.25
C ALA A 28 -2.91 2.76 -10.31
N PRO A 29 -3.70 1.71 -10.05
CA PRO A 29 -3.23 0.36 -10.24
C PRO A 29 -2.76 0.17 -11.69
N PRO A 30 -1.74 -0.68 -11.93
CA PRO A 30 -1.28 -0.95 -13.29
C PRO A 30 -2.43 -1.51 -14.12
N LEU A 31 -2.60 -0.98 -15.35
CA LEU A 31 -3.64 -1.41 -16.28
C LEU A 31 -3.45 -2.86 -16.76
N GLU A 32 -2.22 -3.35 -16.71
CA GLU A 32 -1.85 -4.71 -17.09
C GLU A 32 -1.06 -5.37 -15.95
N PRO A 33 -1.33 -6.65 -15.64
CA PRO A 33 -0.52 -7.36 -14.66
C PRO A 33 0.89 -7.62 -15.20
N GLY A 34 1.87 -7.70 -14.30
CA GLY A 34 3.18 -8.21 -14.64
C GLY A 34 3.12 -9.66 -15.16
N LYS A 35 4.14 -10.08 -15.89
CA LYS A 35 4.23 -11.46 -16.40
C LYS A 35 4.11 -12.48 -15.26
N GLY A 36 3.15 -13.39 -15.37
CA GLY A 36 2.88 -14.42 -14.35
C GLY A 36 1.92 -13.98 -13.24
N PHE A 37 1.33 -12.78 -13.34
CA PHE A 37 0.32 -12.27 -12.44
C PHE A 37 -1.02 -12.12 -13.16
N HIS A 38 -2.10 -12.14 -12.38
CA HIS A 38 -3.45 -11.83 -12.84
C HIS A 38 -4.01 -10.70 -11.99
N LEU A 39 -4.64 -9.71 -12.62
CA LEU A 39 -5.43 -8.72 -11.90
C LEU A 39 -6.74 -9.37 -11.48
N ALA A 40 -7.06 -9.28 -10.19
CA ALA A 40 -8.30 -9.77 -9.62
C ALA A 40 -9.13 -8.59 -9.12
N THR A 41 -10.45 -8.65 -9.30
CA THR A 41 -11.35 -7.71 -8.64
C THR A 41 -11.43 -8.02 -7.14
N VAL A 42 -12.05 -7.12 -6.36
CA VAL A 42 -12.31 -7.37 -4.93
C VAL A 42 -13.18 -8.62 -4.75
N ASP A 43 -14.17 -8.84 -5.62
CA ASP A 43 -15.06 -10.00 -5.55
C ASP A 43 -14.32 -11.30 -5.89
N ASP A 44 -13.43 -11.28 -6.88
CA ASP A 44 -12.58 -12.42 -7.23
C ASP A 44 -11.65 -12.76 -6.06
N ALA A 45 -10.99 -11.76 -5.49
CA ALA A 45 -10.11 -11.93 -4.34
C ALA A 45 -10.88 -12.45 -3.11
N ALA A 46 -12.09 -11.95 -2.85
CA ALA A 46 -12.93 -12.42 -1.76
C ALA A 46 -13.36 -13.87 -1.94
N LYS A 47 -13.64 -14.30 -3.18
CA LYS A 47 -13.92 -15.70 -3.50
C LYS A 47 -12.67 -16.57 -3.29
N MET A 48 -11.54 -16.17 -3.85
CA MET A 48 -10.27 -16.89 -3.69
C MET A 48 -9.88 -17.04 -2.22
N HIS A 49 -10.06 -16.01 -1.40
CA HIS A 49 -9.80 -16.08 0.05
C HIS A 49 -10.70 -17.09 0.74
N LYS A 50 -12.00 -17.12 0.42
CA LYS A 50 -12.94 -18.14 0.92
C LYS A 50 -12.56 -19.56 0.48
N ASP A 51 -12.00 -19.70 -0.72
CA ASP A 51 -11.54 -20.97 -1.28
C ASP A 51 -10.17 -21.41 -0.71
N GLY A 52 -9.57 -20.61 0.20
CA GLY A 52 -8.35 -20.96 0.93
C GLY A 52 -7.07 -20.37 0.34
N ALA A 53 -7.16 -19.42 -0.60
CA ALA A 53 -5.98 -18.71 -1.10
C ALA A 53 -5.29 -17.94 0.03
N THR A 54 -3.96 -17.93 0.01
CA THR A 54 -3.16 -17.21 1.00
C THR A 54 -3.13 -15.73 0.62
N VAL A 55 -3.52 -14.87 1.57
CA VAL A 55 -3.48 -13.42 1.37
C VAL A 55 -2.13 -12.89 1.86
N VAL A 56 -1.45 -12.14 1.01
CA VAL A 56 -0.17 -11.50 1.28
C VAL A 56 -0.33 -10.00 1.14
N ALA A 57 -0.13 -9.30 2.25
CA ALA A 57 -0.10 -7.86 2.32
C ALA A 57 1.32 -7.36 2.00
N CYS A 58 1.45 -6.63 0.89
CA CYS A 58 2.69 -6.07 0.37
C CYS A 58 2.78 -4.56 0.66
N HIS A 59 2.53 -4.13 1.89
CA HIS A 59 2.58 -2.70 2.25
C HIS A 59 4.01 -2.22 2.51
N SER A 60 4.32 -1.02 2.01
CA SER A 60 5.54 -0.31 2.39
C SER A 60 5.50 0.20 3.83
N HIS A 61 4.30 0.47 4.37
CA HIS A 61 4.13 0.94 5.74
C HIS A 61 3.39 -0.08 6.61
N THR A 62 4.03 -0.49 7.70
CA THR A 62 3.42 -1.41 8.69
C THR A 62 2.16 -0.83 9.31
N THR A 63 2.05 0.50 9.41
CA THR A 63 0.84 1.17 9.90
C THR A 63 -0.39 0.86 9.06
N ASP A 64 -0.24 0.63 7.76
CA ASP A 64 -1.39 0.35 6.90
C ASP A 64 -1.90 -1.07 7.10
N TYR A 65 -0.99 -2.03 7.31
CA TYR A 65 -1.35 -3.37 7.76
C TYR A 65 -2.11 -3.34 9.09
N MET A 66 -1.59 -2.61 10.07
CA MET A 66 -2.16 -2.55 11.42
C MET A 66 -3.54 -1.86 11.50
N LYS A 67 -3.91 -1.04 10.50
CA LYS A 67 -5.25 -0.40 10.44
C LYS A 67 -6.35 -1.41 10.12
N GLY A 68 -6.03 -2.46 9.36
CA GLY A 68 -6.98 -3.50 9.00
C GLY A 68 -6.45 -4.39 7.88
N HIS A 69 -6.66 -5.69 8.04
CA HIS A 69 -6.32 -6.71 7.05
C HIS A 69 -7.31 -7.88 7.15
N PRO A 70 -7.50 -8.67 6.07
CA PRO A 70 -8.22 -9.93 6.16
C PRO A 70 -7.58 -10.87 7.20
N GLU A 71 -8.39 -11.72 7.82
CA GLU A 71 -7.88 -12.73 8.76
C GLU A 71 -6.93 -13.72 8.07
N GLY A 72 -5.85 -14.09 8.75
CA GLY A 72 -4.84 -15.01 8.21
C GLY A 72 -3.90 -14.38 7.16
N THR A 73 -3.98 -13.07 6.95
CA THR A 73 -3.07 -12.37 6.03
C THR A 73 -1.63 -12.44 6.52
N LEU A 74 -0.71 -12.71 5.61
CA LEU A 74 0.72 -12.64 5.84
C LEU A 74 1.22 -11.24 5.50
N TYR A 75 1.93 -10.60 6.42
CA TYR A 75 2.57 -9.32 6.16
C TYR A 75 3.98 -9.53 5.63
N ILE A 76 4.22 -9.16 4.37
CA ILE A 76 5.56 -9.16 3.78
C ILE A 76 5.93 -7.71 3.50
N THR A 77 6.94 -7.22 4.22
CA THR A 77 7.46 -5.88 4.01
C THR A 77 8.93 -5.95 3.63
N CYS A 78 9.33 -5.13 2.68
CA CYS A 78 10.73 -4.78 2.52
C CYS A 78 10.99 -3.65 3.51
N MET A 79 11.80 -3.89 4.54
CA MET A 79 12.31 -2.83 5.42
C MET A 79 13.25 -1.95 4.58
N VAL A 80 12.68 -1.06 3.78
CA VAL A 80 13.47 -0.10 3.02
C VAL A 80 14.00 0.93 4.03
N PRO A 81 15.29 1.28 4.00
CA PRO A 81 15.77 2.50 4.65
C PRO A 81 14.88 3.68 4.23
N ALA A 82 14.89 4.80 4.95
CA ALA A 82 13.99 5.96 4.80
C ALA A 82 13.58 6.40 3.35
N ASP A 83 14.35 6.01 2.34
CA ASP A 83 14.04 6.07 0.92
C ASP A 83 13.26 4.83 0.38
N HIS A 84 12.00 4.69 0.80
CA HIS A 84 11.03 3.66 0.37
C HIS A 84 10.60 3.74 -1.11
N LYS A 85 11.26 4.58 -1.92
CA LYS A 85 10.97 4.80 -3.35
C LYS A 85 12.05 4.22 -4.27
N ARG A 86 13.04 3.52 -3.71
CA ARG A 86 14.11 2.90 -4.49
C ARG A 86 13.60 1.72 -5.30
N VAL A 87 13.77 1.82 -6.61
CA VAL A 87 13.45 0.77 -7.58
C VAL A 87 14.64 -0.14 -7.89
N ASP A 88 15.80 0.12 -7.27
CA ASP A 88 17.09 -0.47 -7.59
C ASP A 88 17.67 -1.36 -6.47
N VAL A 89 16.86 -1.71 -5.46
CA VAL A 89 17.31 -2.57 -4.36
C VAL A 89 17.60 -3.98 -4.92
N PRO A 90 18.84 -4.48 -4.79
CA PRO A 90 19.15 -5.85 -5.20
C PRO A 90 18.33 -6.86 -4.37
N LEU A 91 17.70 -7.83 -5.04
CA LEU A 91 16.81 -8.81 -4.39
C LEU A 91 17.51 -9.64 -3.30
N ASP A 92 18.81 -9.91 -3.47
CA ASP A 92 19.67 -10.61 -2.50
C ASP A 92 19.88 -9.82 -1.20
N LYS A 93 19.59 -8.51 -1.21
CA LYS A 93 19.63 -7.66 -0.02
C LYS A 93 18.27 -7.52 0.66
N VAL A 94 17.20 -8.09 0.08
CA VAL A 94 15.87 -8.08 0.69
C VAL A 94 15.71 -9.33 1.55
N LEU A 95 15.47 -9.12 2.83
CA LEU A 95 15.19 -10.20 3.77
C LEU A 95 13.72 -10.62 3.60
N PHE A 96 13.51 -11.78 2.98
CA PHE A 96 12.21 -12.43 2.88
C PHE A 96 12.16 -13.64 3.81
N ASP A 97 11.18 -13.70 4.69
CA ASP A 97 10.87 -14.94 5.40
C ASP A 97 10.09 -15.87 4.47
N VAL A 98 10.82 -16.67 3.71
CA VAL A 98 10.25 -17.65 2.77
C VAL A 98 9.43 -18.73 3.48
N ASN A 99 9.64 -18.96 4.78
CA ASN A 99 8.88 -19.94 5.55
C ASN A 99 7.48 -19.43 5.90
N ALA A 100 7.25 -18.11 5.81
CA ALA A 100 5.92 -17.55 5.94
C ALA A 100 5.03 -17.91 4.73
N LEU A 101 5.62 -18.20 3.56
CA LEU A 101 4.85 -18.57 2.36
C LEU A 101 4.31 -20.01 2.42
N PRO A 102 3.22 -20.32 1.68
CA PRO A 102 2.69 -21.67 1.60
C PRO A 102 3.75 -22.69 1.17
N ALA A 103 3.83 -23.80 1.91
CA ALA A 103 4.72 -24.92 1.56
C ALA A 103 4.31 -25.55 0.21
N ASN A 104 3.01 -25.58 -0.07
CA ASN A 104 2.47 -26.05 -1.35
C ASN A 104 2.65 -24.97 -2.44
N LYS A 105 3.45 -25.27 -3.46
CA LYS A 105 3.73 -24.35 -4.59
C LYS A 105 2.56 -24.17 -5.55
N ASN A 106 1.51 -24.98 -5.43
CA ASN A 106 0.27 -24.85 -6.20
C ASN A 106 -0.83 -24.08 -5.45
N SER A 107 -0.54 -23.56 -4.25
CA SER A 107 -1.49 -22.74 -3.51
C SER A 107 -1.64 -21.38 -4.19
N ASP A 108 -2.89 -20.95 -4.35
CA ASP A 108 -3.19 -19.61 -4.84
C ASP A 108 -2.74 -18.56 -3.81
N ILE A 109 -2.14 -17.48 -4.33
CA ILE A 109 -1.66 -16.35 -3.53
C ILE A 109 -2.33 -15.08 -4.05
N ILE A 110 -2.96 -14.35 -3.14
CA ILE A 110 -3.51 -13.02 -3.40
C ILE A 110 -2.52 -12.00 -2.82
N MET A 111 -1.97 -11.13 -3.66
CA MET A 111 -1.12 -10.02 -3.22
C MET A 111 -1.90 -8.72 -3.31
N TYR A 112 -1.89 -7.93 -2.24
CA TYR A 112 -2.49 -6.60 -2.24
C TYR A 112 -1.60 -5.58 -1.52
N CYS A 113 -1.77 -4.31 -1.85
CA CYS A 113 -1.13 -3.19 -1.16
C CYS A 113 -2.21 -2.20 -0.72
N ALA A 114 -1.86 -1.30 0.20
CA ALA A 114 -2.73 -0.26 0.69
C ALA A 114 -2.56 0.88 -0.29
N SER A 115 -3.66 1.25 -0.92
CA SER A 115 -3.74 2.42 -1.78
C SER A 115 -4.93 3.23 -1.29
N ASP A 116 -4.75 4.55 -1.14
CA ASP A 116 -5.82 5.50 -0.81
C ASP A 116 -6.79 5.74 -1.99
N THR A 117 -6.95 4.73 -2.85
CA THR A 117 -7.93 4.70 -3.95
C THR A 117 -9.25 4.16 -3.46
#